data_AF-A0A951KHL4-F1
#
_entry.id   AF-A0A951KHL4-F1
#
_cell.length_a   1.000
_cell.length_b   1.000
_cell.length_c   1.000
_cell.angle_alpha   90.00
_cell.angle_beta   90.00
_cell.angle_gamma   90.00
#
_symmetry.space_group_name_H-M   'P 1'
#
loop_
_entity.id
_entity.type
_entity.pdbx_description
1 polymer ?
#
loop_
_entity_poly.entity_id
_entity_poly.type
_entity_poly.pdbx_seq_one_letter_code
_entity_poly.pdbx_strand_id
1 'polypeptide(L)'
;MMRLPVGVKFASLSLLALLLIIATTALGLNEMRSLSGPAIELTVSAEASQYSRHLRLDLEELSEALASGIDQRNLAWFGQPTQERLEAIESNIQQLSRVLREGDDLQHANTFGELYAALSTETETVTDLANRGQWNTAYLRLANYVDPATQSLAVQIDELDQQLDQNAADVANRVHEGRQSYLRSVLIATCSAMVLLGLATWLLWRSIVVPIRRLTESATLLASGQLGARTHLANRRDELGVLSTAFDSMAVQLESSHHRLAEKVQQRTAELERERAALQQALADLQSTTAEREQLLATVAQLQNPVIPVIDGVLVAPIVGQLDNQRLDLIQQTILDAVMTMHARVVLLDITGVPAVDGASAELLMQIGAGVRLLGATAVLVGIRPEVAGQLIAHDTNLDAIKTAIDLQRGIDLALGLLRRHMVASDQRMSGTGNQAAFQLG
;
A
#
# COMPACT_ATOMS: atom_id res chain seq x y z
N MET A 1 1.10 -7.26 36.78
CA MET A 1 1.73 -8.40 36.08
C MET A 1 2.63 -7.89 34.96
N MET A 2 3.94 -8.03 35.11
CA MET A 2 4.94 -7.66 34.11
C MET A 2 4.75 -8.56 32.88
N ARG A 3 4.40 -7.99 31.71
CA ARG A 3 4.18 -8.78 30.49
C ARG A 3 5.54 -9.12 29.88
N LEU A 4 5.83 -10.41 29.75
CA LEU A 4 7.11 -10.94 29.25
C LEU A 4 7.45 -10.45 27.83
N PRO A 5 8.74 -10.37 27.48
CA PRO A 5 9.20 -10.15 26.10
C PRO A 5 8.57 -11.15 25.12
N VAL A 6 8.36 -10.76 23.87
CA VAL A 6 7.70 -11.62 22.86
C VAL A 6 8.46 -12.93 22.64
N GLY A 7 9.80 -12.87 22.59
CA GLY A 7 10.64 -14.07 22.45
C GLY A 7 10.51 -15.03 23.65
N VAL A 8 10.41 -14.50 24.86
CA VAL A 8 10.25 -15.31 26.08
C VAL A 8 8.87 -15.99 26.11
N LYS A 9 7.82 -15.33 25.60
CA LYS A 9 6.48 -15.96 25.47
C LYS A 9 6.53 -17.17 24.55
N PHE A 10 7.15 -17.06 23.37
CA PHE A 10 7.33 -18.19 22.47
C PHE A 10 8.12 -19.32 23.11
N ALA A 11 9.28 -19.03 23.70
CA ALA A 11 10.11 -20.04 24.35
C ALA A 11 9.35 -20.75 25.48
N SER A 12 8.60 -20.01 26.29
CA SER A 12 7.80 -20.59 27.38
C SER A 12 6.68 -21.50 26.90
N LEU A 13 5.99 -21.13 25.81
CA LEU A 13 4.92 -21.95 25.21
C LEU A 13 5.48 -23.21 24.54
N SER A 14 6.60 -23.09 23.83
CA SER A 14 7.27 -24.24 23.23
C SER A 14 7.82 -25.22 24.28
N LEU A 15 8.40 -24.70 25.37
CA LEU A 15 8.87 -25.53 26.49
C LEU A 15 7.70 -26.25 27.17
N LEU A 16 6.59 -25.55 27.42
CA LEU A 16 5.38 -26.14 27.99
C LEU A 16 4.84 -27.27 27.10
N ALA A 17 4.78 -27.06 25.79
CA ALA A 17 4.34 -28.08 24.85
C ALA A 17 5.26 -29.30 24.86
N LEU A 18 6.59 -29.10 24.89
CA LEU A 18 7.56 -30.19 24.96
C LEU A 18 7.44 -30.99 26.26
N LEU A 19 7.33 -30.31 27.41
CA LEU A 19 7.13 -30.95 28.71
C LEU A 19 5.83 -31.76 28.75
N LEU A 20 4.77 -31.25 28.12
CA LEU A 20 3.52 -31.97 28.02
C LEU A 20 3.66 -33.24 27.18
N ILE A 21 4.31 -33.16 26.02
CA ILE A 21 4.60 -34.33 25.18
C ILE A 21 5.36 -35.37 26.02
N ILE A 22 6.48 -34.98 26.65
CA ILE A 22 7.29 -35.87 27.48
C ILE A 22 6.46 -36.52 28.59
N ALA A 23 5.65 -35.74 29.31
CA ALA A 23 4.80 -36.26 30.39
C ALA A 23 3.78 -37.29 29.85
N THR A 24 3.15 -37.01 28.72
CA THR A 24 2.17 -37.93 28.11
C THR A 24 2.83 -39.22 27.61
N THR A 25 4.01 -39.14 26.99
CA THR A 25 4.78 -40.32 26.56
C THR A 25 5.25 -41.15 27.75
N ALA A 26 5.71 -40.50 28.81
CA ALA A 26 6.17 -41.19 30.03
C ALA A 26 5.03 -41.93 30.74
N LEU A 27 3.84 -41.31 30.86
CA LEU A 27 2.64 -41.96 31.38
C LEU A 27 2.28 -43.19 30.54
N GLY A 28 2.30 -43.06 29.22
CA GLY A 28 2.00 -44.18 28.32
C GLY A 28 2.97 -45.35 28.45
N LEU A 29 4.27 -45.08 28.60
CA LEU A 29 5.29 -46.12 28.84
C LEU A 29 5.13 -46.80 30.19
N ASN A 30 4.75 -46.05 31.24
CA ASN A 30 4.55 -46.59 32.57
C ASN A 30 3.38 -47.58 32.62
N GLU A 31 2.25 -47.22 32.00
CA GLU A 31 1.09 -48.11 31.90
C GLU A 31 1.33 -49.31 30.98
N MET A 32 2.15 -49.19 29.94
CA MET A 32 2.50 -50.34 29.11
C MET A 32 3.34 -51.38 29.89
N ARG A 33 4.22 -50.93 30.79
CA ARG A 33 5.00 -51.82 31.68
C ARG A 33 4.13 -52.57 32.69
N SER A 34 2.97 -52.05 33.10
CA SER A 34 2.11 -52.77 34.04
C SER A 34 1.39 -53.96 33.41
N LEU A 35 1.35 -54.05 32.07
CA LEU A 35 0.68 -55.13 31.34
C LEU A 35 1.59 -56.34 31.04
N SER A 36 2.91 -56.23 31.20
CA SER A 36 3.83 -57.32 30.84
C SER A 36 3.82 -58.50 31.81
N GLY A 37 3.60 -58.27 33.11
CA GLY A 37 3.48 -59.35 34.11
C GLY A 37 2.27 -60.27 33.89
N PRO A 38 1.04 -59.71 33.75
CA PRO A 38 -0.17 -60.47 33.41
C PRO A 38 -0.04 -61.39 32.18
N ALA A 39 0.74 -60.99 31.17
CA ALA A 39 0.94 -61.80 29.97
C ALA A 39 1.72 -63.10 30.25
N ILE A 40 2.67 -63.05 31.19
CA ILE A 40 3.45 -64.23 31.62
C ILE A 40 2.54 -65.16 32.43
N GLU A 41 1.77 -64.62 33.38
CA GLU A 41 0.83 -65.39 34.22
C GLU A 41 -0.21 -66.17 33.39
N LEU A 42 -0.75 -65.55 32.33
CA LEU A 42 -1.66 -66.22 31.38
C LEU A 42 -0.99 -67.35 30.61
N THR A 43 0.28 -67.19 30.23
CA THR A 43 1.04 -68.19 29.48
C THR A 43 1.30 -69.42 30.35
N VAL A 44 1.77 -69.20 31.57
CA VAL A 44 1.97 -70.26 32.57
C VAL A 44 0.66 -71.00 32.85
N SER A 45 -0.44 -70.26 33.05
CA SER A 45 -1.75 -70.89 33.33
C SER A 45 -2.26 -71.74 32.16
N ALA A 46 -2.05 -71.29 30.92
CA ALA A 46 -2.43 -72.04 29.73
C ALA A 46 -1.61 -73.32 29.53
N GLU A 47 -0.29 -73.24 29.73
CA GLU A 47 0.60 -74.40 29.64
C GLU A 47 0.32 -75.42 30.76
N ALA A 48 0.14 -74.95 32.00
CA ALA A 48 -0.20 -75.83 33.12
C ALA A 48 -1.55 -76.53 32.90
N SER A 49 -2.56 -75.82 32.40
CA SER A 49 -3.88 -76.38 32.05
C SER A 49 -3.83 -77.40 30.90
N GLN A 50 -2.83 -77.29 30.01
CA GLN A 50 -2.63 -78.28 28.96
C GLN A 50 -2.05 -79.59 29.54
N TYR A 51 -1.03 -79.50 30.40
CA TYR A 51 -0.42 -80.67 31.01
C TYR A 51 -1.33 -81.36 32.02
N SER A 52 -2.13 -80.61 32.80
CA SER A 52 -3.13 -81.17 33.71
C SER A 52 -4.19 -82.00 32.98
N ARG A 53 -4.69 -81.51 31.83
CA ARG A 53 -5.64 -82.23 30.97
C ARG A 53 -5.06 -83.52 30.40
N HIS A 54 -3.82 -83.49 29.91
CA HIS A 54 -3.15 -84.70 29.45
C HIS A 54 -2.95 -85.70 30.60
N LEU A 55 -2.49 -85.20 31.75
CA LEU A 55 -2.31 -86.02 32.94
C LEU A 55 -3.62 -86.68 33.39
N ARG A 56 -4.74 -85.96 33.34
CA ARG A 56 -6.07 -86.49 33.67
C ARG A 56 -6.47 -87.65 32.76
N LEU A 57 -6.30 -87.49 31.46
CA LEU A 57 -6.60 -88.53 30.47
C LEU A 57 -5.73 -89.77 30.69
N ASP A 58 -4.42 -89.60 30.87
CA ASP A 58 -3.51 -90.73 31.09
C ASP A 58 -3.84 -91.51 32.38
N LEU A 59 -4.29 -90.80 33.42
CA LEU A 59 -4.77 -91.36 34.69
C LEU A 59 -6.03 -92.21 34.53
N GLU A 60 -7.03 -91.67 33.84
CA GLU A 60 -8.31 -92.35 33.58
C GLU A 60 -8.08 -93.62 32.77
N GLU A 61 -7.28 -93.52 31.71
CA GLU A 61 -6.97 -94.66 30.87
C GLU A 61 -6.06 -95.69 31.59
N LEU A 62 -5.16 -95.28 32.49
CA LEU A 62 -4.41 -96.20 33.36
C LEU A 62 -5.34 -96.95 34.31
N SER A 63 -6.24 -96.24 34.98
CA SER A 63 -7.21 -96.85 35.90
C SER A 63 -8.12 -97.86 35.17
N GLU A 64 -8.64 -97.50 33.99
CA GLU A 64 -9.45 -98.38 33.16
C GLU A 64 -8.68 -99.61 32.67
N ALA A 65 -7.43 -99.44 32.25
CA ALA A 65 -6.56 -100.53 31.81
C ALA A 65 -6.28 -101.54 32.94
N LEU A 66 -5.95 -101.06 34.13
CA LEU A 66 -5.69 -101.92 35.29
C LEU A 66 -6.96 -102.65 35.73
N ALA A 67 -8.10 -101.96 35.83
CA ALA A 67 -9.38 -102.56 36.19
C ALA A 67 -9.81 -103.65 35.19
N SER A 68 -9.75 -103.33 33.89
CA SER A 68 -10.06 -104.27 32.80
C SER A 68 -9.12 -105.48 32.78
N GLY A 69 -7.83 -105.23 33.03
CA GLY A 69 -6.82 -106.28 33.12
C GLY A 69 -7.09 -107.27 34.25
N ILE A 70 -7.48 -106.78 35.44
CA ILE A 70 -7.80 -107.64 36.58
C ILE A 70 -9.10 -108.41 36.34
N ASP A 71 -10.16 -107.73 35.86
CA ASP A 71 -11.47 -108.33 35.63
C ASP A 71 -11.41 -109.47 34.59
N GLN A 72 -10.72 -109.21 33.48
CA GLN A 72 -10.54 -110.19 32.40
C GLN A 72 -9.40 -111.19 32.66
N ARG A 73 -8.62 -111.00 33.74
CA ARG A 73 -7.41 -111.78 34.06
C ARG A 73 -6.45 -111.87 32.88
N ASN A 74 -6.29 -110.76 32.16
CA ASN A 74 -5.53 -110.70 30.93
C ASN A 74 -4.21 -109.95 31.14
N LEU A 75 -3.10 -110.68 31.08
CA LEU A 75 -1.75 -110.15 31.30
C LEU A 75 -1.30 -109.12 30.26
N ALA A 76 -1.94 -109.07 29.08
CA ALA A 76 -1.59 -108.10 28.04
C ALA A 76 -1.74 -106.64 28.51
N TRP A 77 -2.60 -106.40 29.51
CA TRP A 77 -2.84 -105.07 30.07
C TRP A 77 -1.73 -104.61 31.04
N PHE A 78 -1.04 -105.52 31.73
CA PHE A 78 -0.03 -105.22 32.75
C PHE A 78 1.42 -105.17 32.22
N GLY A 79 1.61 -105.38 30.91
CA GLY A 79 2.91 -105.32 30.26
C GLY A 79 3.29 -103.92 29.79
N GLN A 80 3.84 -103.80 28.58
CA GLN A 80 4.22 -102.52 27.97
C GLN A 80 3.13 -101.44 28.05
N PRO A 81 1.82 -101.71 27.84
CA PRO A 81 0.81 -100.66 27.88
C PRO A 81 0.70 -99.95 29.23
N THR A 82 0.83 -100.66 30.35
CA THR A 82 0.81 -100.02 31.69
C THR A 82 2.09 -99.22 31.93
N GLN A 83 3.24 -99.74 31.49
CA GLN A 83 4.52 -99.04 31.63
C GLN A 83 4.57 -97.76 30.81
N GLU A 84 4.16 -97.80 29.53
CA GLU A 84 4.11 -96.64 28.65
C GLU A 84 3.21 -95.53 29.22
N ARG A 85 2.09 -95.90 29.86
CA ARG A 85 1.19 -94.97 30.54
C ARG A 85 1.82 -94.35 31.78
N LEU A 86 2.49 -95.16 32.60
CA LEU A 86 3.22 -94.63 33.78
C LEU A 86 4.34 -93.68 33.37
N GLU A 87 5.05 -93.95 32.27
CA GLU A 87 6.07 -93.07 31.69
C GLU A 87 5.46 -91.77 31.14
N ALA A 88 4.29 -91.84 30.49
CA ALA A 88 3.55 -90.66 30.02
C ALA A 88 3.08 -89.78 31.19
N ILE A 89 2.52 -90.38 32.23
CA ILE A 89 2.12 -89.70 33.48
C ILE A 89 3.33 -89.03 34.14
N GLU A 90 4.46 -89.74 34.24
CA GLU A 90 5.70 -89.18 34.79
C GLU A 90 6.16 -87.95 34.00
N SER A 91 6.22 -88.08 32.67
CA SER A 91 6.60 -86.99 31.77
C SER A 91 5.69 -85.78 31.94
N ASN A 92 4.37 -85.97 31.95
CA ASN A 92 3.40 -84.90 32.11
C ASN A 92 3.52 -84.22 33.49
N ILE A 93 3.77 -84.98 34.57
CA ILE A 93 4.03 -84.42 35.90
C ILE A 93 5.34 -83.63 35.94
N GLN A 94 6.40 -84.11 35.27
CA GLN A 94 7.68 -83.39 35.18
C GLN A 94 7.54 -82.08 34.39
N GLN A 95 6.76 -82.05 33.32
CA GLN A 95 6.49 -80.83 32.57
C GLN A 95 5.59 -79.87 33.37
N LEU A 96 4.49 -80.38 33.94
CA LEU A 96 3.58 -79.60 34.78
C LEU A 96 4.31 -78.97 35.96
N SER A 97 5.11 -79.75 36.70
CA SER A 97 5.89 -79.23 37.83
C SER A 97 6.93 -78.18 37.42
N ARG A 98 7.49 -78.25 36.20
CA ARG A 98 8.36 -77.20 35.67
C ARG A 98 7.60 -75.90 35.45
N VAL A 99 6.46 -75.96 34.77
CA VAL A 99 5.61 -74.79 34.49
C VAL A 99 5.09 -74.18 35.80
N LEU A 100 4.63 -75.00 36.75
CA LEU A 100 4.18 -74.54 38.06
C LEU A 100 5.29 -73.84 38.85
N ARG A 101 6.54 -74.34 38.79
CA ARG A 101 7.70 -73.67 39.40
C ARG A 101 8.02 -72.31 38.76
N GLU A 102 7.82 -72.18 37.45
CA GLU A 102 7.94 -70.88 36.77
C GLU A 102 6.85 -69.90 37.20
N GLY A 103 5.67 -70.41 37.55
CA GLY A 103 4.54 -69.68 38.13
C GLY A 103 4.58 -69.48 39.64
N ASP A 104 5.67 -69.85 40.33
CA ASP A 104 5.82 -69.80 41.79
C ASP A 104 4.84 -70.70 42.59
N ASP A 105 4.24 -71.71 41.95
CA ASP A 105 3.38 -72.72 42.59
C ASP A 105 4.17 -73.99 42.94
N LEU A 106 5.00 -73.87 43.98
CA LEU A 106 5.83 -74.97 44.47
C LEU A 106 5.01 -76.06 45.17
N GLN A 107 3.82 -75.74 45.67
CA GLN A 107 3.00 -76.65 46.45
C GLN A 107 2.43 -77.77 45.58
N HIS A 108 1.73 -77.42 44.49
CA HIS A 108 1.19 -78.42 43.57
C HIS A 108 2.32 -79.18 42.88
N ALA A 109 3.41 -78.50 42.50
CA ALA A 109 4.57 -79.13 41.87
C ALA A 109 5.18 -80.27 42.72
N ASN A 110 5.25 -80.10 44.04
CA ASN A 110 5.76 -81.15 44.94
C ASN A 110 4.70 -82.22 45.21
N THR A 111 3.43 -81.83 45.41
CA THR A 111 2.32 -82.74 45.71
C THR A 111 2.09 -83.77 44.60
N PHE A 112 2.13 -83.35 43.33
CA PHE A 112 2.00 -84.29 42.19
C PHE A 112 3.13 -85.33 42.15
N GLY A 113 4.36 -84.92 42.47
CA GLY A 113 5.51 -85.83 42.50
C GLY A 113 5.38 -86.90 43.59
N GLU A 114 4.93 -86.50 44.79
CA GLU A 114 4.72 -87.43 45.91
C GLU A 114 3.60 -88.44 45.63
N LEU A 115 2.46 -87.97 45.11
CA LEU A 115 1.32 -88.83 44.75
C LEU A 115 1.66 -89.78 43.60
N TYR A 116 2.41 -89.33 42.60
CA TYR A 116 2.88 -90.20 41.51
C TYR A 116 3.84 -91.29 42.01
N ALA A 117 4.79 -90.95 42.89
CA ALA A 117 5.71 -91.94 43.43
C ALA A 117 4.97 -93.06 44.17
N ALA A 118 3.92 -92.71 44.93
CA ALA A 118 3.03 -93.67 45.56
C ALA A 118 2.25 -94.49 44.52
N LEU A 119 1.62 -93.85 43.54
CA LEU A 119 0.86 -94.52 42.48
C LEU A 119 1.71 -95.51 41.68
N SER A 120 2.92 -95.10 41.28
CA SER A 120 3.84 -95.91 40.48
C SER A 120 4.28 -97.17 41.24
N THR A 121 4.69 -97.01 42.51
CA THR A 121 5.09 -98.13 43.40
C THR A 121 3.96 -99.15 43.57
N GLU A 122 2.73 -98.67 43.78
CA GLU A 122 1.58 -99.54 43.99
C GLU A 122 1.13 -100.23 42.69
N THR A 123 1.22 -99.53 41.56
CA THR A 123 0.90 -100.09 40.23
C THR A 123 1.89 -101.18 39.81
N GLU A 124 3.18 -100.98 40.09
CA GLU A 124 4.22 -102.00 39.87
C GLU A 124 3.95 -103.25 40.73
N THR A 125 3.55 -103.05 41.99
CA THR A 125 3.18 -104.15 42.91
C THR A 125 1.96 -104.93 42.39
N VAL A 126 0.91 -104.25 41.93
CA VAL A 126 -0.27 -104.88 41.31
C VAL A 126 0.13 -105.68 40.06
N THR A 127 1.02 -105.12 39.24
CA THR A 127 1.53 -105.76 38.01
C THR A 127 2.34 -107.02 38.32
N ASP A 128 3.24 -107.00 39.31
CA ASP A 128 4.00 -108.17 39.74
C ASP A 128 3.08 -109.27 40.30
N LEU A 129 2.08 -108.90 41.12
CA LEU A 129 1.09 -109.85 41.63
C LEU A 129 0.26 -110.50 40.51
N ALA A 130 -0.17 -109.71 39.52
CA ALA A 130 -0.88 -110.22 38.34
C ALA A 130 0.00 -111.18 37.52
N ASN A 131 1.27 -110.83 37.27
CA ASN A 131 2.24 -111.67 36.58
C ASN A 131 2.51 -113.00 37.30
N ARG A 132 2.43 -113.03 38.63
CA ARG A 132 2.52 -114.26 39.45
C ARG A 132 1.21 -115.04 39.54
N GLY A 133 0.15 -114.60 38.86
CA GLY A 133 -1.17 -115.22 38.86
C GLY A 133 -1.98 -114.97 40.15
N GLN A 134 -1.56 -114.05 41.02
CA GLN A 134 -2.22 -113.73 42.29
C GLN A 134 -3.34 -112.70 42.12
N TRP A 135 -4.31 -112.99 41.26
CA TRP A 135 -5.36 -112.04 40.84
C TRP A 135 -6.18 -111.43 41.98
N ASN A 136 -6.52 -112.22 43.01
CA ASN A 136 -7.32 -111.72 44.14
C ASN A 136 -6.53 -110.72 45.01
N THR A 137 -5.23 -110.98 45.22
CA THR A 137 -4.36 -110.06 45.95
C THR A 137 -4.09 -108.81 45.13
N ALA A 138 -3.90 -108.96 43.81
CA ALA A 138 -3.77 -107.84 42.88
C ALA A 138 -5.03 -106.96 42.88
N TYR A 139 -6.23 -107.56 42.85
CA TYR A 139 -7.50 -106.85 42.93
C TYR A 139 -7.63 -106.07 44.23
N LEU A 140 -7.37 -106.71 45.37
CA LEU A 140 -7.43 -106.03 46.67
C LEU A 140 -6.38 -104.91 46.79
N ARG A 141 -5.21 -105.07 46.18
CA ARG A 141 -4.18 -104.02 46.16
C ARG A 141 -4.58 -102.85 45.26
N LEU A 142 -5.12 -103.13 44.07
CA LEU A 142 -5.70 -102.13 43.17
C LEU A 142 -6.77 -101.32 43.91
N ALA A 143 -7.78 -101.99 44.48
CA ALA A 143 -8.92 -101.35 45.13
C ALA A 143 -8.57 -100.54 46.39
N ASN A 144 -7.55 -100.96 47.15
CA ASN A 144 -7.21 -100.31 48.43
C ASN A 144 -6.08 -99.27 48.33
N TYR A 145 -5.29 -99.27 47.26
CA TYR A 145 -4.10 -98.42 47.15
C TYR A 145 -4.03 -97.67 45.83
N VAL A 146 -4.17 -98.36 44.70
CA VAL A 146 -4.06 -97.72 43.38
C VAL A 146 -5.29 -96.87 43.08
N ASP A 147 -6.52 -97.39 43.26
CA ASP A 147 -7.74 -96.63 42.99
C ASP A 147 -7.87 -95.37 43.87
N PRO A 148 -7.58 -95.41 45.19
CA PRO A 148 -7.53 -94.19 45.98
C PRO A 148 -6.42 -93.22 45.56
N ALA A 149 -5.27 -93.73 45.11
CA ALA A 149 -4.17 -92.89 44.64
C ALA A 149 -4.51 -92.19 43.32
N THR A 150 -5.11 -92.90 42.35
CA THR A 150 -5.59 -92.31 41.10
C THR A 150 -6.70 -91.31 41.37
N GLN A 151 -7.63 -91.61 42.28
CA GLN A 151 -8.67 -90.66 42.69
C GLN A 151 -8.11 -89.43 43.40
N SER A 152 -7.10 -89.58 44.27
CA SER A 152 -6.45 -88.45 44.93
C SER A 152 -5.70 -87.57 43.94
N LEU A 153 -5.00 -88.16 42.98
CA LEU A 153 -4.28 -87.42 41.93
C LEU A 153 -5.28 -86.72 41.00
N ALA A 154 -6.38 -87.37 40.64
CA ALA A 154 -7.49 -86.80 39.89
C ALA A 154 -8.12 -85.59 40.61
N VAL A 155 -8.38 -85.68 41.92
CA VAL A 155 -8.90 -84.55 42.72
C VAL A 155 -7.92 -83.38 42.75
N GLN A 156 -6.61 -83.64 42.90
CA GLN A 156 -5.59 -82.58 42.87
C GLN A 156 -5.47 -81.93 41.49
N ILE A 157 -5.66 -82.69 40.41
CA ILE A 157 -5.71 -82.14 39.05
C ILE A 157 -6.94 -81.25 38.88
N ASP A 158 -8.12 -81.68 39.34
CA ASP A 158 -9.35 -80.90 39.26
C ASP A 158 -9.26 -79.61 40.08
N GLU A 159 -8.65 -79.67 41.27
CA GLU A 159 -8.39 -78.50 42.12
C GLU A 159 -7.42 -77.52 41.46
N LEU A 160 -6.33 -78.02 40.87
CA LEU A 160 -5.40 -77.20 40.11
C LEU A 160 -6.09 -76.55 38.90
N ASP A 161 -6.82 -77.32 38.09
CA ASP A 161 -7.51 -76.80 36.91
C ASP A 161 -8.49 -75.68 37.29
N GLN A 162 -9.25 -75.88 38.38
CA GLN A 162 -10.13 -74.84 38.90
C GLN A 162 -9.36 -73.57 39.31
N GLN A 163 -8.21 -73.72 39.94
CA GLN A 163 -7.37 -72.56 40.32
C GLN A 163 -6.75 -71.88 39.10
N LEU A 164 -6.27 -72.63 38.11
CA LEU A 164 -5.70 -72.09 36.87
C LEU A 164 -6.76 -71.32 36.07
N ASP A 165 -7.98 -71.83 35.98
CA ASP A 165 -9.09 -71.15 35.32
C ASP A 165 -9.48 -69.85 36.05
N GLN A 166 -9.52 -69.88 37.39
CA GLN A 166 -9.78 -68.69 38.20
C GLN A 166 -8.67 -67.64 38.03
N ASN A 167 -7.40 -68.06 38.10
CA ASN A 167 -6.25 -67.19 37.91
C ASN A 167 -6.27 -66.58 36.50
N ALA A 168 -6.51 -67.38 35.46
CA ALA A 168 -6.60 -66.88 34.08
C ALA A 168 -7.72 -65.86 33.91
N ALA A 169 -8.89 -66.09 34.50
CA ALA A 169 -10.02 -65.14 34.48
C ALA A 169 -9.68 -63.83 35.19
N ASP A 170 -9.07 -63.89 36.37
CA ASP A 170 -8.65 -62.72 37.14
C ASP A 170 -7.59 -61.90 36.40
N VAL A 171 -6.60 -62.58 35.81
CA VAL A 171 -5.56 -61.93 35.01
C VAL A 171 -6.18 -61.26 33.78
N ALA A 172 -7.10 -61.93 33.08
CA ALA A 172 -7.81 -61.36 31.94
C ALA A 172 -8.62 -60.11 32.31
N ASN A 173 -9.29 -60.13 33.47
CA ASN A 173 -10.01 -58.97 34.00
C ASN A 173 -9.05 -57.82 34.32
N ARG A 174 -7.93 -58.08 35.01
CA ARG A 174 -6.89 -57.06 35.29
C ARG A 174 -6.32 -56.45 34.02
N VAL A 175 -6.09 -57.25 32.98
CA VAL A 175 -5.62 -56.76 31.66
C VAL A 175 -6.69 -55.88 31.00
N HIS A 176 -7.96 -56.28 31.07
CA HIS A 176 -9.06 -55.49 30.49
C HIS A 176 -9.21 -54.14 31.20
N GLU A 177 -9.21 -54.14 32.53
CA GLU A 177 -9.26 -52.93 33.35
C GLU A 177 -8.05 -52.03 33.12
N GLY A 178 -6.85 -52.60 33.11
CA GLY A 178 -5.60 -51.89 32.80
C GLY A 178 -5.64 -51.24 31.43
N ARG A 179 -6.12 -51.96 30.40
CA ARG A 179 -6.29 -51.42 29.05
C ARG A 179 -7.32 -50.28 29.00
N GLN A 180 -8.44 -50.40 29.72
CA GLN A 180 -9.43 -49.32 29.77
C GLN A 180 -8.89 -48.08 30.50
N SER A 181 -8.16 -48.26 31.60
CA SER A 181 -7.47 -47.19 32.30
C SER A 181 -6.50 -46.47 31.37
N TYR A 182 -5.71 -47.23 30.61
CA TYR A 182 -4.77 -46.71 29.61
C TYR A 182 -5.45 -45.90 28.51
N LEU A 183 -6.52 -46.42 27.91
CA LEU A 183 -7.23 -45.68 26.88
C LEU A 183 -7.83 -44.38 27.42
N ARG A 184 -8.33 -44.38 28.67
CA ARG A 184 -8.86 -43.15 29.32
C ARG A 184 -7.74 -42.15 29.62
N SER A 185 -6.60 -42.59 30.16
CA SER A 185 -5.48 -41.70 30.48
C SER A 185 -4.90 -41.08 29.21
N VAL A 186 -4.73 -41.87 28.14
CA VAL A 186 -4.31 -41.38 26.82
C VAL A 186 -5.31 -40.37 26.25
N LEU A 187 -6.62 -40.66 26.29
CA LEU A 187 -7.65 -39.74 25.80
C LEU A 187 -7.61 -38.40 26.56
N ILE A 188 -7.56 -38.43 27.89
CA ILE A 188 -7.49 -37.22 28.73
C ILE A 188 -6.21 -36.43 28.43
N ALA A 189 -5.07 -37.12 28.30
CA ALA A 189 -3.80 -36.53 27.93
C ALA A 189 -3.86 -35.83 26.56
N THR A 190 -4.42 -36.50 25.53
CA THR A 190 -4.58 -35.93 24.19
C THR A 190 -5.52 -34.73 24.17
N CYS A 191 -6.68 -34.83 24.83
CA CYS A 191 -7.62 -33.70 24.93
C CYS A 191 -6.99 -32.51 25.66
N SER A 192 -6.30 -32.75 26.77
CA SER A 192 -5.59 -31.70 27.51
C SER A 192 -4.50 -31.04 26.65
N ALA A 193 -3.76 -31.83 25.88
CA ALA A 193 -2.78 -31.33 24.92
C ALA A 193 -3.41 -30.44 23.84
N MET A 194 -4.53 -30.86 23.24
CA MET A 194 -5.25 -30.07 22.24
C MET A 194 -5.76 -28.75 22.80
N VAL A 195 -6.31 -28.76 24.02
CA VAL A 195 -6.79 -27.54 24.69
C VAL A 195 -5.64 -26.57 24.96
N LEU A 196 -4.51 -27.06 25.48
CA LEU A 196 -3.35 -26.23 25.76
C LEU A 196 -2.73 -25.66 24.47
N LEU A 197 -2.70 -26.45 23.39
CA LEU A 197 -2.22 -25.99 22.10
C LEU A 197 -3.15 -24.91 21.52
N GLY A 198 -4.46 -25.11 21.59
CA GLY A 198 -5.45 -24.08 21.20
C GLY A 198 -5.33 -22.79 22.01
N LEU A 199 -5.13 -22.91 23.33
CA LEU A 199 -4.91 -21.77 24.22
C LEU A 199 -3.60 -21.04 23.89
N ALA A 200 -2.51 -21.77 23.64
CA ALA A 200 -1.23 -21.22 23.22
C ALA A 200 -1.37 -20.44 21.91
N THR A 201 -2.02 -21.00 20.90
CA THR A 201 -2.29 -20.33 19.62
C THR A 201 -3.14 -19.08 19.80
N TRP A 202 -4.20 -19.14 20.60
CA TRP A 202 -5.04 -17.98 20.89
C TRP A 202 -4.27 -16.86 21.61
N LEU A 203 -3.41 -17.22 22.57
CA LEU A 203 -2.55 -16.28 23.26
C LEU A 203 -1.53 -15.64 22.32
N LEU A 204 -0.89 -16.40 21.44
CA LEU A 204 0.04 -15.89 20.42
C LEU A 204 -0.67 -14.97 19.42
N TRP A 205 -1.86 -15.36 18.95
CA TRP A 205 -2.67 -14.53 18.05
C TRP A 205 -3.00 -13.17 18.67
N ARG A 206 -3.52 -13.18 19.90
CA ARG A 206 -3.88 -11.96 20.62
C ARG A 206 -2.67 -11.12 21.00
N SER A 207 -1.56 -11.76 21.37
CA SER A 207 -0.38 -11.05 21.85
C SER A 207 0.55 -10.57 20.74
N ILE A 208 0.53 -11.16 19.54
CA ILE A 208 1.52 -10.84 18.50
C ILE A 208 0.82 -10.40 17.22
N VAL A 209 -0.06 -11.25 16.67
CA VAL A 209 -0.67 -11.02 15.36
C VAL A 209 -1.54 -9.76 15.35
N VAL A 210 -2.41 -9.59 16.35
CA VAL A 210 -3.29 -8.41 16.42
C VAL A 210 -2.51 -7.09 16.50
N PRO A 211 -1.51 -6.91 17.40
CA PRO A 211 -0.69 -5.70 17.41
C PRO A 211 0.11 -5.44 16.13
N ILE A 212 0.69 -6.49 15.53
CA ILE A 212 1.44 -6.33 14.26
C ILE A 212 0.49 -5.85 13.17
N ARG A 213 -0.70 -6.43 13.07
CA ARG A 213 -1.71 -5.99 12.09
C ARG A 213 -2.10 -4.52 12.29
N ARG A 214 -2.26 -4.07 13.54
CA ARG A 214 -2.53 -2.65 13.85
C ARG A 214 -1.36 -1.75 13.45
N LEU A 215 -0.12 -2.16 13.72
CA LEU A 215 1.07 -1.44 13.27
C LEU A 215 1.11 -1.31 11.75
N THR A 216 0.84 -2.40 11.03
CA THR A 216 0.76 -2.40 9.57
C THR A 216 -0.34 -1.49 9.06
N GLU A 217 -1.55 -1.55 9.64
CA GLU A 217 -2.67 -0.68 9.27
C GLU A 217 -2.36 0.80 9.53
N SER A 218 -1.77 1.16 10.67
CA SER A 218 -1.35 2.54 10.94
C SER A 218 -0.24 3.00 9.98
N ALA A 219 0.69 2.12 9.63
CA ALA A 219 1.76 2.42 8.67
C ALA A 219 1.23 2.66 7.25
N THR A 220 0.26 1.86 6.79
CA THR A 220 -0.36 2.08 5.48
C THR A 220 -1.20 3.35 5.46
N LEU A 221 -1.93 3.67 6.53
CA LEU A 221 -2.64 4.95 6.65
C LEU A 221 -1.68 6.14 6.61
N LEU A 222 -0.58 6.09 7.36
CA LEU A 222 0.45 7.13 7.34
C LEU A 222 1.05 7.31 5.95
N ALA A 223 1.38 6.20 5.27
CA ALA A 223 1.91 6.21 3.90
C ALA A 223 0.91 6.76 2.86
N SER A 224 -0.40 6.61 3.10
CA SER A 224 -1.45 7.16 2.23
C SER A 224 -1.70 8.66 2.42
N GLY A 225 -0.95 9.32 3.31
CA GLY A 225 -1.06 10.76 3.59
C GLY A 225 -1.94 11.12 4.80
N GLN A 226 -2.51 10.13 5.51
CA GLN A 226 -3.23 10.37 6.76
C GLN A 226 -2.25 10.51 7.93
N LEU A 227 -1.65 11.69 8.07
CA LEU A 227 -0.57 11.96 9.03
C LEU A 227 -0.96 11.83 10.51
N GLY A 228 -2.26 11.90 10.82
CA GLY A 228 -2.78 11.69 12.18
C GLY A 228 -2.87 10.22 12.62
N ALA A 229 -2.58 9.25 11.75
CA ALA A 229 -2.67 7.83 12.10
C ALA A 229 -1.66 7.46 13.20
N ARG A 230 -2.14 6.75 14.22
CA ARG A 230 -1.33 6.26 15.35
C ARG A 230 -1.65 4.81 15.63
N THR A 231 -0.77 4.12 16.35
CA THR A 231 -0.88 2.69 16.65
C THR A 231 -1.68 2.42 17.92
N HIS A 232 -1.73 3.38 18.85
CA HIS A 232 -2.46 3.28 20.13
C HIS A 232 -2.03 2.06 20.99
N LEU A 233 -0.77 1.62 20.84
CA LEU A 233 -0.21 0.48 21.57
C LEU A 233 0.79 0.92 22.66
N ALA A 234 0.87 2.21 23.00
CA ALA A 234 1.81 2.78 23.97
C ALA A 234 1.75 2.16 25.38
N ASN A 235 0.60 1.60 25.79
CA ASN A 235 0.46 0.92 27.09
C ASN A 235 1.14 -0.45 27.15
N ARG A 236 1.76 -0.89 26.04
CA ARG A 236 2.43 -2.19 25.95
C ARG A 236 3.89 -2.07 26.39
N ARG A 237 4.35 -3.01 27.22
CA ARG A 237 5.68 -3.00 27.87
C ARG A 237 6.67 -4.01 27.30
N ASP A 238 6.50 -4.42 26.06
CA ASP A 238 7.41 -5.35 25.36
C ASP A 238 7.95 -4.71 24.08
N GLU A 239 8.70 -5.48 23.28
CA GLU A 239 9.39 -4.99 22.09
C GLU A 239 8.43 -4.37 21.06
N LEU A 240 7.21 -4.90 20.96
CA LEU A 240 6.17 -4.33 20.09
C LEU A 240 5.63 -3.01 20.65
N GLY A 241 5.62 -2.83 21.97
CA GLY A 241 5.30 -1.55 22.60
C GLY A 241 6.37 -0.48 22.36
N VAL A 242 7.65 -0.87 22.46
CA VAL A 242 8.77 0.01 22.11
C VAL A 242 8.70 0.42 20.64
N LEU A 243 8.46 -0.54 19.74
CA LEU A 243 8.30 -0.27 18.30
C LEU A 243 7.10 0.65 18.01
N SER A 244 5.96 0.42 18.67
CA SER A 244 4.78 1.29 18.56
C SER A 244 5.08 2.72 19.01
N THR A 245 5.79 2.89 20.12
CA THR A 245 6.16 4.22 20.62
C THR A 245 7.10 4.94 19.66
N ALA A 246 8.08 4.23 19.10
CA ALA A 246 8.99 4.77 18.09
C ALA A 246 8.23 5.16 16.80
N PHE A 247 7.30 4.31 16.34
CA PHE A 247 6.44 4.60 15.19
C PHE A 247 5.56 5.85 15.42
N ASP A 248 4.86 5.92 16.55
CA ASP A 248 3.99 7.05 16.86
C ASP A 248 4.79 8.36 16.97
N SER A 249 6.02 8.32 17.48
CA SER A 249 6.94 9.48 17.51
C SER A 249 7.32 9.96 16.12
N MET A 250 7.66 9.04 15.19
CA MET A 250 7.93 9.38 13.80
C MET A 250 6.69 9.99 13.12
N ALA A 251 5.50 9.45 13.39
CA ALA A 251 4.26 9.97 12.84
C ALA A 251 3.98 11.41 13.31
N VAL A 252 4.20 11.71 14.61
CA VAL A 252 4.13 13.08 15.15
C VAL A 252 5.14 14.01 14.48
N GLN A 253 6.39 13.57 14.30
CA GLN A 253 7.41 14.37 13.64
C GLN A 253 7.03 14.69 12.19
N LEU A 254 6.53 13.70 11.45
CA LEU A 254 6.11 13.87 10.06
C LEU A 254 4.92 14.83 9.92
N GLU A 255 3.90 14.67 10.76
CA GLU A 255 2.75 15.57 10.81
C GLU A 255 3.17 17.02 11.12
N SER A 256 4.03 17.22 12.12
CA SER A 256 4.54 18.55 12.46
C SER A 256 5.38 19.16 11.34
N SER A 257 6.14 18.34 10.60
CA SER A 257 6.96 18.79 9.47
C SER A 257 6.08 19.24 8.30
N HIS A 258 5.03 18.47 8.01
CA HIS A 258 4.07 18.83 6.98
C HIS A 258 3.30 20.12 7.31
N HIS A 259 2.89 20.31 8.56
CA HIS A 259 2.29 21.57 9.01
C HIS A 259 3.23 22.76 8.85
N ARG A 260 4.49 22.64 9.31
CA ARG A 260 5.51 23.70 9.13
C ARG A 260 5.77 24.02 7.66
N LEU A 261 5.76 23.00 6.79
CA LEU A 261 5.93 23.21 5.36
C LEU A 261 4.73 23.93 4.75
N ALA A 262 3.51 23.53 5.12
CA ALA A 262 2.28 24.19 4.67
C ALA A 262 2.23 25.68 5.08
N GLU A 263 2.61 25.99 6.33
CA GLU A 263 2.72 27.38 6.80
C GLU A 263 3.76 28.18 6.00
N LYS A 264 4.95 27.59 5.74
CA LYS A 264 5.98 28.24 4.91
C LYS A 264 5.51 28.48 3.49
N VAL A 265 4.83 27.52 2.88
CA VAL A 265 4.26 27.65 1.53
C VAL A 265 3.26 28.80 1.53
N GLN A 266 2.33 28.84 2.49
CA GLN A 266 1.33 29.91 2.58
C GLN A 266 1.98 31.30 2.78
N GLN A 267 2.99 31.40 3.65
CA GLN A 267 3.74 32.64 3.84
C GLN A 267 4.43 33.11 2.55
N ARG A 268 5.10 32.20 1.84
CA ARG A 268 5.76 32.52 0.56
C ARG A 268 4.78 32.89 -0.52
N THR A 269 3.62 32.22 -0.60
CA THR A 269 2.56 32.58 -1.53
C THR A 269 2.04 33.99 -1.25
N ALA A 270 1.77 34.33 0.02
CA ALA A 270 1.31 35.67 0.39
C ALA A 270 2.37 36.76 0.16
N GLU A 271 3.66 36.45 0.38
CA GLU A 271 4.77 37.36 0.07
C GLU A 271 4.88 37.61 -1.44
N LEU A 272 4.86 36.55 -2.25
CA LEU A 272 4.88 36.64 -3.70
C LEU A 272 3.69 37.42 -4.27
N GLU A 273 2.50 37.25 -3.69
CA GLU A 273 1.31 38.01 -4.10
C GLU A 273 1.47 39.51 -3.82
N ARG A 274 2.04 39.89 -2.68
CA ARG A 274 2.33 41.31 -2.36
C ARG A 274 3.38 41.89 -3.30
N GLU A 275 4.46 41.14 -3.55
CA GLU A 275 5.52 41.56 -4.47
C GLU A 275 4.95 41.74 -5.89
N ARG A 276 4.14 40.79 -6.36
CA ARG A 276 3.46 40.87 -7.65
C ARG A 276 2.53 42.08 -7.74
N ALA A 277 1.75 42.36 -6.69
CA ALA A 277 0.84 43.51 -6.65
C ALA A 277 1.61 44.84 -6.69
N ALA A 278 2.70 44.96 -5.92
CA ALA A 278 3.56 46.14 -5.93
C ALA A 278 4.22 46.36 -7.30
N LEU A 279 4.67 45.28 -7.94
CA LEU A 279 5.30 45.34 -9.25
C LEU A 279 4.29 45.72 -10.35
N GLN A 280 3.05 45.20 -10.27
CA GLN A 280 1.96 45.61 -11.16
C GLN A 280 1.60 47.09 -10.99
N GLN A 281 1.58 47.60 -9.75
CA GLN A 281 1.33 49.01 -9.50
C GLN A 281 2.45 49.90 -10.06
N ALA A 282 3.72 49.53 -9.84
CA ALA A 282 4.85 50.26 -10.40
C ALA A 282 4.84 50.29 -11.94
N LEU A 283 4.43 49.19 -12.58
CA LEU A 283 4.24 49.14 -14.03
C LEU A 283 3.10 50.06 -14.50
N ALA A 284 1.96 50.10 -13.79
CA ALA A 284 0.85 50.98 -14.11
C ALA A 284 1.23 52.46 -13.96
N ASP A 285 1.95 52.82 -12.89
CA ASP A 285 2.46 54.17 -12.67
C ASP A 285 3.41 54.58 -13.81
N LEU A 286 4.38 53.73 -14.17
CA LEU A 286 5.28 53.99 -15.30
C LEU A 286 4.50 54.22 -16.61
N GLN A 287 3.52 53.38 -16.93
CA GLN A 287 2.68 53.54 -18.12
C GLN A 287 1.95 54.88 -18.13
N SER A 288 1.42 55.32 -16.99
CA SER A 288 0.75 56.63 -16.89
C SER A 288 1.72 57.79 -17.13
N THR A 289 2.93 57.74 -16.56
CA THR A 289 3.95 58.78 -16.76
C THR A 289 4.45 58.83 -18.20
N THR A 290 4.56 57.68 -18.87
CA THR A 290 4.93 57.64 -20.30
C THR A 290 3.84 58.24 -21.17
N ALA A 291 2.55 57.96 -20.89
CA ALA A 291 1.43 58.51 -21.66
C ALA A 291 1.32 60.04 -21.49
N GLU A 292 1.50 60.57 -20.28
CA GLU A 292 1.53 62.02 -20.02
C GLU A 292 2.66 62.70 -20.80
N ARG A 293 3.85 62.08 -20.81
CA ARG A 293 5.01 62.59 -21.54
C ARG A 293 4.74 62.65 -23.05
N GLU A 294 4.14 61.62 -23.63
CA GLU A 294 3.78 61.60 -25.05
C GLU A 294 2.76 62.70 -25.41
N GLN A 295 1.77 62.95 -24.56
CA GLN A 295 0.77 63.99 -24.77
C GLN A 295 1.37 65.42 -24.70
N LEU A 296 2.30 65.65 -23.78
CA LEU A 296 3.06 66.90 -23.71
C LEU A 296 3.88 67.13 -24.98
N LEU A 297 4.56 66.10 -25.47
CA LEU A 297 5.34 66.17 -26.72
C LEU A 297 4.44 66.46 -27.94
N ALA A 298 3.25 65.87 -28.01
CA ALA A 298 2.29 66.13 -29.08
C ALA A 298 1.78 67.58 -29.10
N THR A 299 1.57 68.19 -27.92
CA THR A 299 1.13 69.60 -27.80
C THR A 299 2.22 70.58 -28.24
N VAL A 300 3.48 70.31 -27.87
CA VAL A 300 4.62 71.14 -28.28
C VAL A 300 4.82 71.14 -29.80
N ALA A 301 4.58 70.01 -30.48
CA ALA A 301 4.72 69.91 -31.93
C ALA A 301 3.71 70.76 -32.73
N GLN A 302 2.54 71.12 -32.17
CA GLN A 302 1.52 71.91 -32.87
C GLN A 302 1.84 73.41 -33.00
N LEU A 303 2.79 73.94 -32.21
CA LEU A 303 3.08 75.38 -32.13
C LEU A 303 4.08 75.91 -33.18
N GLN A 304 4.52 75.10 -34.15
CA GLN A 304 5.63 75.45 -35.06
C GLN A 304 5.24 75.70 -36.54
N ASN A 305 3.97 75.94 -36.86
CA ASN A 305 3.54 76.22 -38.25
C ASN A 305 3.39 77.74 -38.55
N PRO A 306 4.19 78.35 -39.45
CA PRO A 306 4.25 79.80 -39.67
C PRO A 306 3.18 80.38 -40.61
N VAL A 307 2.13 79.62 -40.97
CA VAL A 307 1.05 80.10 -41.87
C VAL A 307 -0.31 79.92 -41.21
N ILE A 308 -1.10 81.00 -41.15
CA ILE A 308 -2.37 81.06 -40.43
C ILE A 308 -3.52 81.28 -41.44
N PRO A 309 -4.48 80.34 -41.60
CA PRO A 309 -5.70 80.60 -42.36
C PRO A 309 -6.62 81.53 -41.58
N VAL A 310 -7.02 82.66 -42.18
CA VAL A 310 -7.89 83.65 -41.51
C VAL A 310 -9.34 83.53 -41.97
N ILE A 311 -9.54 83.22 -43.26
CA ILE A 311 -10.82 82.91 -43.88
C ILE A 311 -10.58 81.98 -45.08
N ASP A 312 -11.62 81.34 -45.60
CA ASP A 312 -11.50 80.44 -46.74
C ASP A 312 -10.86 81.14 -47.96
N GLY A 313 -9.74 80.58 -48.40
CA GLY A 313 -8.95 81.11 -49.51
C GLY A 313 -8.06 82.32 -49.16
N VAL A 314 -7.92 82.73 -47.90
CA VAL A 314 -6.95 83.75 -47.47
C VAL A 314 -6.03 83.22 -46.36
N LEU A 315 -4.73 83.24 -46.63
CA LEU A 315 -3.69 82.92 -45.67
C LEU A 315 -2.97 84.18 -45.20
N VAL A 316 -2.54 84.20 -43.95
CA VAL A 316 -1.60 85.17 -43.40
C VAL A 316 -0.31 84.45 -43.07
N ALA A 317 0.79 84.95 -43.63
CA ALA A 317 2.13 84.48 -43.33
C ALA A 317 2.90 85.63 -42.66
N PRO A 318 2.95 85.68 -41.32
CA PRO A 318 3.72 86.68 -40.61
C PRO A 318 5.22 86.39 -40.75
N ILE A 319 5.95 87.37 -41.27
CA ILE A 319 7.40 87.34 -41.40
C ILE A 319 7.96 88.22 -40.28
N VAL A 320 8.54 87.58 -39.25
CA VAL A 320 9.00 88.27 -38.04
C VAL A 320 10.48 88.02 -37.79
N GLY A 321 11.23 89.09 -37.51
CA GLY A 321 12.65 89.04 -37.18
C GLY A 321 13.54 89.35 -38.38
N GLN A 322 14.84 89.07 -38.24
CA GLN A 322 15.79 89.27 -39.33
C GLN A 322 15.50 88.26 -40.45
N LEU A 323 15.52 88.78 -41.68
CA LEU A 323 15.43 87.98 -42.90
C LEU A 323 16.84 87.57 -43.29
N ASP A 324 17.19 86.32 -43.01
CA ASP A 324 18.41 85.69 -43.51
C ASP A 324 18.07 84.67 -44.61
N ASN A 325 19.04 84.32 -45.45
CA ASN A 325 18.81 83.44 -46.60
C ASN A 325 18.32 82.04 -46.18
N GLN A 326 18.76 81.51 -45.04
CA GLN A 326 18.35 80.16 -44.59
C GLN A 326 16.88 80.13 -44.17
N ARG A 327 16.42 81.19 -43.50
CA ARG A 327 15.05 81.30 -43.03
C ARG A 327 14.08 81.67 -44.14
N LEU A 328 14.52 82.46 -45.11
CA LEU A 328 13.71 82.85 -46.26
C LEU A 328 13.37 81.65 -47.17
N ASP A 329 14.31 80.71 -47.38
CA ASP A 329 14.03 79.47 -48.15
C ASP A 329 12.96 78.60 -47.46
N LEU A 330 13.06 78.44 -46.13
CA LEU A 330 12.09 77.69 -45.35
C LEU A 330 10.72 78.36 -45.35
N ILE A 331 10.67 79.69 -45.24
CA ILE A 331 9.44 80.48 -45.31
C ILE A 331 8.81 80.35 -46.70
N GLN A 332 9.60 80.44 -47.77
CA GLN A 332 9.12 80.26 -49.13
C GLN A 332 8.48 78.88 -49.32
N GLN A 333 9.18 77.80 -48.96
CA GLN A 333 8.65 76.45 -49.09
C GLN A 333 7.36 76.27 -48.29
N THR A 334 7.33 76.77 -47.05
CA THR A 334 6.16 76.63 -46.19
C THR A 334 4.96 77.41 -46.72
N ILE A 335 5.17 78.62 -47.25
CA ILE A 335 4.09 79.43 -47.83
C ILE A 335 3.58 78.80 -49.11
N LEU A 336 4.46 78.34 -50.02
CA LEU A 336 4.04 77.73 -51.27
C LEU A 336 3.32 76.40 -51.05
N ASP A 337 3.77 75.58 -50.09
CA ASP A 337 3.10 74.33 -49.71
C ASP A 337 1.74 74.60 -49.05
N ALA A 338 1.66 75.61 -48.17
CA ALA A 338 0.40 76.02 -47.56
C ALA A 338 -0.60 76.56 -48.60
N VAL A 339 -0.16 77.30 -49.61
CA VAL A 339 -1.02 77.76 -50.71
C VAL A 339 -1.65 76.59 -51.45
N MET A 340 -0.86 75.54 -51.73
CA MET A 340 -1.34 74.34 -52.40
C MET A 340 -2.27 73.51 -51.51
N THR A 341 -1.81 73.15 -50.31
CA THR A 341 -2.54 72.27 -49.39
C THR A 341 -3.81 72.90 -48.85
N MET A 342 -3.82 74.22 -48.63
CA MET A 342 -4.97 74.95 -48.10
C MET A 342 -5.78 75.68 -49.19
N HIS A 343 -5.47 75.48 -50.47
CA HIS A 343 -6.14 76.11 -51.62
C HIS A 343 -6.32 77.64 -51.47
N ALA A 344 -5.26 78.31 -51.04
CA ALA A 344 -5.29 79.75 -50.84
C ALA A 344 -5.42 80.50 -52.17
N ARG A 345 -6.27 81.53 -52.21
CA ARG A 345 -6.39 82.45 -53.35
C ARG A 345 -5.73 83.79 -53.09
N VAL A 346 -5.53 84.16 -51.83
CA VAL A 346 -4.79 85.35 -51.42
C VAL A 346 -3.85 84.98 -50.28
N VAL A 347 -2.62 85.46 -50.34
CA VAL A 347 -1.64 85.34 -49.25
C VAL A 347 -1.24 86.73 -48.79
N LEU A 348 -1.49 87.04 -47.53
CA LEU A 348 -1.03 88.25 -46.87
C LEU A 348 0.34 87.98 -46.26
N LEU A 349 1.37 88.56 -46.87
CA LEU A 349 2.73 88.54 -46.35
C LEU A 349 2.88 89.73 -45.40
N ASP A 350 2.80 89.47 -44.10
CA ASP A 350 2.89 90.53 -43.09
C ASP A 350 4.36 90.72 -42.69
N ILE A 351 4.95 91.82 -43.15
CA ILE A 351 6.34 92.19 -42.84
C ILE A 351 6.45 93.29 -41.77
N THR A 352 5.38 93.56 -41.02
CA THR A 352 5.37 94.62 -39.99
C THR A 352 6.50 94.45 -38.95
N GLY A 353 6.89 93.20 -38.69
CA GLY A 353 7.95 92.80 -37.77
C GLY A 353 9.36 92.70 -38.38
N VAL A 354 9.56 93.17 -39.62
CA VAL A 354 10.87 93.18 -40.30
C VAL A 354 11.51 94.57 -40.18
N PRO A 355 12.68 94.70 -39.53
CA PRO A 355 13.29 96.01 -39.24
C PRO A 355 14.00 96.65 -40.45
N ALA A 356 14.54 95.84 -41.37
CA ALA A 356 15.24 96.29 -42.58
C ALA A 356 15.22 95.17 -43.64
N VAL A 357 15.24 95.53 -44.92
CA VAL A 357 15.27 94.59 -46.05
C VAL A 357 16.50 94.91 -46.91
N ASP A 358 17.44 93.98 -46.99
CA ASP A 358 18.57 94.10 -47.90
C ASP A 358 18.19 93.69 -49.34
N GLY A 359 19.10 93.89 -50.30
CA GLY A 359 18.84 93.56 -51.70
C GLY A 359 18.51 92.08 -51.95
N ALA A 360 19.14 91.17 -51.20
CA ALA A 360 18.88 89.73 -51.31
C ALA A 360 17.49 89.35 -50.75
N SER A 361 17.11 89.91 -49.61
CA SER A 361 15.79 89.70 -49.01
C SER A 361 14.68 90.32 -49.86
N ALA A 362 14.93 91.47 -50.48
CA ALA A 362 14.00 92.11 -51.41
C ALA A 362 13.73 91.21 -52.63
N GLU A 363 14.78 90.67 -53.25
CA GLU A 363 14.67 89.76 -54.38
C GLU A 363 13.88 88.49 -54.00
N LEU A 364 14.21 87.89 -52.86
CA LEU A 364 13.58 86.64 -52.42
C LEU A 364 12.11 86.83 -51.99
N LEU A 365 11.75 87.96 -51.38
CA LEU A 365 10.34 88.33 -51.14
C LEU A 365 9.55 88.46 -52.45
N MET A 366 10.18 89.03 -53.48
CA MET A 366 9.58 89.11 -54.81
C MET A 366 9.43 87.72 -55.45
N GLN A 367 10.40 86.82 -55.25
CA GLN A 367 10.31 85.43 -55.69
C GLN A 367 9.18 84.67 -54.98
N ILE A 368 8.99 84.88 -53.67
CA ILE A 368 7.85 84.31 -52.93
C ILE A 368 6.53 84.82 -53.54
N GLY A 369 6.38 86.12 -53.73
CA GLY A 369 5.17 86.68 -54.33
C GLY A 369 4.93 86.21 -55.79
N ALA A 370 5.99 86.05 -56.57
CA ALA A 370 5.92 85.47 -57.90
C ALA A 370 5.52 83.98 -57.86
N GLY A 371 6.07 83.20 -56.94
CA GLY A 371 5.72 81.81 -56.71
C GLY A 371 4.24 81.64 -56.32
N VAL A 372 3.76 82.47 -55.38
CA VAL A 372 2.33 82.52 -55.01
C VAL A 372 1.45 82.83 -56.22
N ARG A 373 1.87 83.75 -57.10
CA ARG A 373 1.17 84.07 -58.34
C ARG A 373 1.19 82.92 -59.36
N LEU A 374 2.32 82.21 -59.50
CA LEU A 374 2.43 81.04 -60.36
C LEU A 374 1.51 79.91 -59.90
N LEU A 375 1.27 79.78 -58.59
CA LEU A 375 0.29 78.85 -58.01
C LEU A 375 -1.17 79.34 -58.13
N GLY A 376 -1.41 80.47 -58.78
CA GLY A 376 -2.77 81.00 -59.02
C GLY A 376 -3.35 81.83 -57.88
N ALA A 377 -2.54 82.18 -56.88
CA ALA A 377 -2.94 83.02 -55.75
C ALA A 377 -2.41 84.45 -55.87
N THR A 378 -3.06 85.41 -55.22
CA THR A 378 -2.59 86.80 -55.18
C THR A 378 -1.76 87.04 -53.93
N ALA A 379 -0.49 87.42 -54.08
CA ALA A 379 0.32 87.90 -52.97
C ALA A 379 -0.02 89.36 -52.64
N VAL A 380 -0.19 89.66 -51.35
CA VAL A 380 -0.36 91.00 -50.82
C VAL A 380 0.70 91.24 -49.74
N LEU A 381 1.59 92.20 -49.96
CA LEU A 381 2.56 92.61 -48.97
C LEU A 381 1.94 93.66 -48.03
N VAL A 382 2.08 93.42 -46.74
CA VAL A 382 1.41 94.18 -45.69
C VAL A 382 2.44 94.75 -44.72
N GLY A 383 2.22 95.98 -44.25
CA GLY A 383 3.02 96.55 -43.17
C GLY A 383 4.36 97.14 -43.64
N ILE A 384 4.44 97.57 -44.90
CA ILE A 384 5.66 98.16 -45.47
C ILE A 384 5.95 99.50 -44.80
N ARG A 385 7.09 99.58 -44.09
CA ARG A 385 7.58 100.84 -43.50
C ARG A 385 8.22 101.72 -44.58
N PRO A 386 8.25 103.06 -44.42
CA PRO A 386 8.85 103.98 -45.39
C PRO A 386 10.30 103.61 -45.77
N GLU A 387 11.09 103.14 -44.80
CA GLU A 387 12.49 102.76 -44.99
C GLU A 387 12.62 101.49 -45.86
N VAL A 388 11.73 100.51 -45.63
CA VAL A 388 11.66 99.27 -46.41
C VAL A 388 11.15 99.56 -47.83
N ALA A 389 10.17 100.45 -47.97
CA ALA A 389 9.68 100.88 -49.29
C ALA A 389 10.80 101.53 -50.12
N GLY A 390 11.62 102.38 -49.51
CA GLY A 390 12.78 102.99 -50.16
C GLY A 390 13.80 101.95 -50.66
N GLN A 391 14.05 100.91 -49.89
CA GLN A 391 14.96 99.82 -50.26
C GLN A 391 14.40 98.96 -51.41
N LEU A 392 13.10 98.63 -51.39
CA LEU A 392 12.45 97.89 -52.47
C LEU A 392 12.49 98.65 -53.80
N ILE A 393 12.33 99.98 -53.77
CA ILE A 393 12.43 100.84 -54.96
C ILE A 393 13.88 100.95 -55.45
N ALA A 394 14.85 101.10 -54.54
CA ALA A 394 16.26 101.23 -54.89
C ALA A 394 16.84 99.98 -55.59
N HIS A 395 16.23 98.82 -55.37
CA HIS A 395 16.65 97.54 -55.95
C HIS A 395 15.93 97.15 -57.26
N ASP A 396 15.30 98.12 -57.96
CA ASP A 396 14.66 97.96 -59.29
C ASP A 396 13.74 96.73 -59.38
N THR A 397 12.97 96.49 -58.31
CA THR A 397 12.08 95.33 -58.24
C THR A 397 10.77 95.61 -58.95
N ASN A 398 10.30 94.67 -59.79
CA ASN A 398 9.01 94.79 -60.47
C ASN A 398 7.85 94.57 -59.48
N LEU A 399 7.40 95.66 -58.85
CA LEU A 399 6.36 95.65 -57.83
C LEU A 399 4.94 95.41 -58.38
N ASP A 400 4.74 95.39 -59.71
CA ASP A 400 3.44 95.08 -60.31
C ASP A 400 2.96 93.66 -59.98
N ALA A 401 3.91 92.80 -59.62
CA ALA A 401 3.74 91.41 -59.24
C ALA A 401 3.01 91.19 -57.91
N ILE A 402 3.05 92.15 -56.98
CA ILE A 402 2.59 92.01 -55.60
C ILE A 402 1.76 93.23 -55.22
N LYS A 403 0.54 93.01 -54.71
CA LYS A 403 -0.27 94.13 -54.22
C LYS A 403 0.21 94.56 -52.85
N THR A 404 0.02 95.83 -52.50
CA THR A 404 0.46 96.33 -51.19
C THR A 404 -0.73 96.84 -50.38
N ALA A 405 -0.65 96.68 -49.05
CA ALA A 405 -1.56 97.28 -48.09
C ALA A 405 -0.77 97.83 -46.90
N ILE A 406 -1.28 98.91 -46.29
CA ILE A 406 -0.58 99.59 -45.19
C ILE A 406 -0.51 98.76 -43.91
N ASP A 407 -1.52 97.93 -43.64
CA ASP A 407 -1.62 97.08 -42.45
C ASP A 407 -2.48 95.83 -42.74
N LEU A 408 -2.47 94.87 -41.81
CA LEU A 408 -3.15 93.59 -41.99
C LEU A 408 -4.65 93.76 -42.17
N GLN A 409 -5.25 94.73 -41.51
CA GLN A 409 -6.68 95.03 -41.63
C GLN A 409 -7.04 95.45 -43.07
N ARG A 410 -6.30 96.41 -43.64
CA ARG A 410 -6.45 96.82 -45.04
C ARG A 410 -6.08 95.70 -46.02
N GLY A 411 -5.12 94.85 -45.65
CA GLY A 411 -4.75 93.65 -46.40
C GLY A 411 -5.91 92.65 -46.50
N ILE A 412 -6.61 92.38 -45.40
CA ILE A 412 -7.79 91.52 -45.36
C ILE A 412 -8.93 92.12 -46.18
N ASP A 413 -9.20 93.42 -46.05
CA ASP A 413 -10.22 94.10 -46.85
C ASP A 413 -9.93 93.99 -48.36
N LEU A 414 -8.66 94.15 -48.75
CA LEU A 414 -8.21 93.97 -50.11
C LEU A 414 -8.36 92.51 -50.58
N ALA A 415 -8.00 91.54 -49.73
CA ALA A 415 -8.14 90.12 -50.01
C ALA A 415 -9.60 89.73 -50.25
N LEU A 416 -10.52 90.18 -49.39
CA LEU A 416 -11.96 90.00 -49.55
C LEU A 416 -12.47 90.60 -50.86
N GLY A 417 -12.00 91.80 -51.22
CA GLY A 417 -12.32 92.43 -52.50
C GLY A 417 -11.76 91.65 -53.71
N LEU A 418 -10.62 91.00 -53.58
CA LEU A 418 -10.04 90.12 -54.62
C LEU A 418 -10.81 88.81 -54.75
N LEU A 419 -11.24 88.22 -53.63
CA LEU A 419 -12.09 87.03 -53.63
C LEU A 419 -13.45 87.28 -54.29
N ARG A 420 -14.11 88.41 -53.99
CA ARG A 420 -15.39 88.79 -54.63
C ARG A 420 -15.22 88.98 -56.14
N ARG A 421 -14.13 89.60 -56.60
CA ARG A 421 -13.85 89.79 -58.04
C ARG A 421 -13.63 88.48 -58.77
N HIS A 422 -12.97 87.51 -58.14
CA HIS A 422 -12.81 86.17 -58.72
C HIS A 422 -14.14 85.42 -58.81
N MET A 423 -15.06 85.60 -57.85
CA MET A 423 -16.41 85.03 -57.91
C MET A 423 -17.26 85.65 -59.04
N VAL A 424 -17.23 86.98 -59.20
CA VAL A 424 -18.02 87.66 -60.25
C VAL A 424 -17.47 87.39 -61.67
N ALA A 425 -16.14 87.24 -61.83
CA ALA A 425 -15.52 86.91 -63.11
C ALA A 425 -15.71 85.44 -63.54
N SER A 426 -15.98 84.53 -62.60
CA SER A 426 -16.33 83.14 -62.89
C SER A 426 -17.82 82.99 -63.23
N ASP A 427 -18.70 83.78 -62.61
CA ASP A 427 -20.15 83.80 -62.90
C ASP A 427 -20.48 84.37 -64.31
N GLN A 428 -19.79 85.44 -64.74
CA GLN A 428 -20.00 86.04 -66.08
C GLN A 428 -19.45 85.20 -67.24
N ARG A 429 -18.54 84.25 -66.99
CA ARG A 429 -18.05 83.28 -68.00
C ARG A 429 -18.99 82.09 -68.18
N MET A 430 -19.89 81.80 -67.21
CA MET A 430 -20.91 80.76 -67.36
C MET A 430 -22.19 81.25 -68.04
N SER A 431 -22.50 82.56 -68.02
CA SER A 431 -23.69 83.12 -68.68
C SER A 431 -23.49 83.51 -70.16
N GLY A 432 -22.25 83.42 -70.69
CA GLY A 432 -21.87 83.91 -72.03
C GLY A 432 -21.73 82.87 -73.15
N THR A 433 -21.87 81.57 -72.86
CA THR A 433 -21.81 80.47 -73.84
C THR A 433 -23.14 79.75 -74.07
N GLY A 434 -24.23 80.25 -73.48
CA GLY A 434 -25.60 79.71 -73.63
C GLY A 434 -26.40 80.33 -74.79
N ASN A 435 -25.82 80.48 -75.98
CA ASN A 435 -26.58 80.90 -77.17
C ASN A 435 -26.15 80.12 -78.42
N GLN A 436 -26.70 78.91 -78.57
CA GLN A 436 -27.04 78.21 -79.83
C GLN A 436 -27.28 76.71 -79.57
N ALA A 437 -28.48 76.33 -79.09
CA ALA A 437 -29.02 74.97 -79.25
C ALA A 437 -30.47 74.87 -78.73
N ALA A 438 -31.43 75.56 -79.36
CA ALA A 438 -32.85 75.19 -79.26
C ALA A 438 -33.66 75.82 -80.41
N PHE A 439 -33.24 75.58 -81.65
CA PHE A 439 -34.12 75.65 -82.81
C PHE A 439 -33.73 74.47 -83.72
N GLN A 440 -34.72 73.63 -84.04
CA GLN A 440 -34.67 72.45 -84.93
C GLN A 440 -34.05 71.15 -84.35
N LEU A 441 -34.91 70.23 -83.90
CA LEU A 441 -35.27 68.99 -84.60
C LEU A 441 -35.97 68.01 -83.63
N GLY A 442 -37.16 67.53 -84.01
CA GLY A 442 -37.78 66.30 -83.49
C GLY A 442 -38.90 66.50 -82.49
#